data_AF-Q2Y757-F1
#
_entry.id   AF-Q2Y757-F1
#
_cell.length_a   1.000
_cell.length_b   1.000
_cell.length_c   1.000
_cell.angle_alpha   90.00
_cell.angle_beta   90.00
_cell.angle_gamma   90.00
#
_symmetry.space_group_name_H-M   'P 1'
#
loop_
_entity.id
_entity.type
_entity.pdbx_description
1 polymer ?
#
loop_
_entity_poly.entity_id
_entity_poly.type
_entity_poly.pdbx_seq_one_letter_code
_entity_poly.pdbx_strand_id
1 'polypeptide(L)'
;MISNNDRRRVRRGEILKELGLTPVWRVRECTEDGNPSRTPESAQVMVAPVVAPSEFEEQVEQVCVPSANATEDVAEKRRAMILRMEWDQLKESVEGCVACRLCSSRTRTVFGVGDPNADWLYVGEGPGAQEDALGEPFVGQAGKLLDNMLMAIGLKRGRDVFIANIVKCRPPGNREPSDDEAQCCEPYLARQIELIKPRLIVALGKTAARNLLNTDASIGSLRGKLHQHEGIPVIVTYHPAYLLRTLVAKAKAWEDLCFAQRTMQALKAPE
;
A
#
# COMPACT_ATOMS: atom_id res chain seq x y z
N MET A 1 -1.32 30.58 -48.23
CA MET A 1 -0.66 29.31 -47.86
C MET A 1 -1.19 28.90 -46.48
N ILE A 2 -1.99 27.83 -46.40
CA ILE A 2 -2.59 27.37 -45.13
C ILE A 2 -1.52 26.61 -44.34
N SER A 3 -1.30 27.01 -43.09
CA SER A 3 -0.28 26.41 -42.22
C SER A 3 -0.56 24.92 -41.97
N ASN A 4 0.48 24.11 -41.83
CA ASN A 4 0.39 22.68 -41.54
C ASN A 4 -0.44 22.36 -40.27
N ASN A 5 -0.55 23.33 -39.37
CA ASN A 5 -1.34 23.18 -38.14
C ASN A 5 -2.86 23.22 -38.42
N ASP A 6 -3.30 24.00 -39.41
CA ASP A 6 -4.71 24.07 -39.81
C ASP A 6 -5.17 22.78 -40.51
N ARG A 7 -4.32 22.20 -41.37
CA ARG A 7 -4.62 20.94 -42.05
C ARG A 7 -4.80 19.77 -41.07
N ARG A 8 -4.02 19.74 -39.98
CA ARG A 8 -4.16 18.72 -38.92
C ARG A 8 -5.45 18.89 -38.13
N ARG A 9 -5.88 20.13 -37.89
CA ARG A 9 -7.10 20.45 -37.14
C ARG A 9 -8.36 20.07 -37.92
N VAL A 10 -8.38 20.34 -39.23
CA VAL A 10 -9.47 19.92 -40.13
C VAL A 10 -9.59 18.39 -40.18
N ARG A 11 -8.47 17.69 -40.38
CA ARG A 11 -8.42 16.22 -40.47
C ARG A 11 -8.87 15.53 -39.18
N ARG A 12 -8.53 16.11 -38.03
CA ARG A 12 -9.00 15.61 -36.71
C ARG A 12 -10.51 15.81 -36.55
N GLY A 13 -11.07 16.91 -37.05
CA GLY A 13 -12.52 17.17 -37.02
C GLY A 13 -13.31 16.15 -37.84
N GLU A 14 -12.81 15.80 -39.03
CA GLU A 14 -13.42 14.78 -39.90
C GLU A 14 -13.40 13.39 -39.25
N ILE A 15 -12.26 12.99 -38.67
CA ILE A 15 -12.14 11.70 -37.97
C ILE A 15 -13.12 11.60 -36.80
N LEU A 16 -13.29 12.67 -36.02
CA LEU A 16 -14.22 12.67 -34.89
C LEU A 16 -15.69 12.59 -35.34
N LYS A 17 -16.01 13.12 -36.52
CA LYS A 17 -17.35 13.04 -37.12
C LYS A 17 -17.64 11.62 -37.62
N GLU A 18 -16.69 10.98 -38.31
CA GLU A 18 -16.80 9.59 -38.77
C GLU A 18 -16.96 8.60 -37.61
N LEU A 19 -16.30 8.86 -36.49
CA LEU A 19 -16.41 8.03 -35.28
C LEU A 19 -17.70 8.29 -34.47
N GLY A 20 -18.57 9.21 -34.91
CA GLY A 20 -19.80 9.56 -34.19
C GLY A 20 -19.57 10.27 -32.85
N LEU A 21 -18.37 10.80 -32.61
CA LEU A 21 -17.94 11.42 -31.35
C LEU A 21 -18.17 12.94 -31.33
N THR A 22 -18.96 13.46 -32.27
CA THR A 22 -19.35 14.87 -32.34
C THR A 22 -20.83 15.06 -31.99
N PRO A 23 -21.20 16.11 -31.22
CA PRO A 23 -20.36 17.24 -30.84
C PRO A 23 -19.50 16.98 -29.59
N VAL A 24 -18.21 17.34 -29.68
CA VAL A 24 -17.34 17.50 -28.51
C VAL A 24 -17.79 18.78 -27.81
N TRP A 25 -18.72 18.64 -26.86
CA TRP A 25 -19.21 19.67 -25.92
C TRP A 25 -19.27 21.13 -26.43
N ARG A 26 -20.48 21.65 -26.68
CA ARG A 26 -20.72 23.07 -26.96
C ARG A 26 -21.25 23.79 -25.72
N VAL A 27 -20.78 25.01 -25.49
CA VAL A 27 -21.31 25.93 -24.48
C VAL A 27 -22.74 26.32 -24.87
N ARG A 28 -23.67 26.38 -23.92
CA ARG A 28 -25.04 26.88 -24.18
C ARG A 28 -24.97 28.36 -24.53
N GLU A 29 -25.54 28.76 -25.66
CA GLU A 29 -25.73 30.17 -26.01
C GLU A 29 -26.74 30.79 -25.05
N CYS A 30 -26.37 31.91 -24.44
CA CYS A 30 -27.28 32.79 -23.72
C CYS A 30 -28.24 33.40 -24.73
N THR A 31 -29.54 33.15 -24.59
CA THR A 31 -30.56 33.93 -25.28
C THR A 31 -30.62 35.31 -24.66
N GLU A 32 -30.40 36.34 -25.49
CA GLU A 32 -30.73 37.73 -25.21
C GLU A 32 -32.25 37.82 -25.04
N ASP A 33 -32.71 37.77 -23.78
CA ASP A 33 -33.87 38.49 -23.28
C ASP A 33 -33.91 38.38 -21.75
N GLY A 34 -33.62 39.50 -21.08
CA GLY A 34 -34.30 39.85 -19.84
C GLY A 34 -33.78 39.29 -18.51
N ASN A 35 -32.82 40.03 -17.95
CA ASN A 35 -32.65 40.33 -16.52
C ASN A 35 -31.68 39.47 -15.67
N PRO A 36 -30.47 39.99 -15.37
CA PRO A 36 -29.56 39.45 -14.37
C PRO A 36 -29.82 40.15 -13.02
N SER A 37 -30.34 39.44 -12.03
CA SER A 37 -30.34 39.92 -10.63
C SER A 37 -30.43 38.76 -9.65
N ARG A 38 -29.31 38.06 -9.47
CA ARG A 38 -28.90 37.48 -8.18
C ARG A 38 -27.39 37.50 -8.11
N THR A 39 -26.86 38.65 -7.73
CA THR A 39 -25.55 38.73 -7.09
C THR A 39 -25.57 37.82 -5.86
N PRO A 40 -24.60 36.90 -5.67
CA PRO A 40 -24.27 36.51 -4.32
C PRO A 40 -23.62 37.74 -3.69
N GLU A 41 -24.38 38.32 -2.77
CA GLU A 41 -23.98 39.33 -1.82
C GLU A 41 -22.54 39.10 -1.35
N SER A 42 -21.69 40.08 -1.65
CA SER A 42 -20.36 40.22 -1.07
C SER A 42 -20.52 40.30 0.46
N ALA A 43 -20.37 39.17 1.14
CA ALA A 43 -20.23 39.12 2.58
C ALA A 43 -18.95 39.88 2.94
N GLN A 44 -19.13 41.11 3.40
CA GLN A 44 -18.09 41.91 4.02
C GLN A 44 -17.60 41.15 5.26
N VAL A 45 -16.42 40.56 5.16
CA VAL A 45 -15.70 40.06 6.34
C VAL A 45 -15.23 41.30 7.11
N MET A 46 -15.84 41.54 8.26
CA MET A 46 -15.35 42.51 9.22
C MET A 46 -13.99 42.03 9.73
N VAL A 47 -12.94 42.79 9.41
CA VAL A 47 -11.61 42.63 10.01
C VAL A 47 -11.69 43.20 11.42
N ALA A 48 -11.76 42.33 12.43
CA ALA A 48 -11.54 42.71 13.82
C ALA A 48 -10.06 43.12 14.01
N PRO A 49 -9.76 44.15 14.82
CA PRO A 49 -8.41 44.63 15.00
C PRO A 49 -7.55 43.57 15.68
N VAL A 50 -6.35 43.38 15.12
CA VAL A 50 -5.27 42.58 15.68
C VAL A 50 -4.82 43.25 16.98
N VAL A 51 -5.14 42.63 18.11
CA VAL A 51 -4.59 42.99 19.42
C VAL A 51 -3.16 42.41 19.48
N ALA A 52 -2.22 43.25 19.87
CA ALA A 52 -0.81 42.93 20.05
C ALA A 52 -0.60 41.74 21.02
N PRO A 53 0.44 40.91 20.82
CA PRO A 53 0.75 39.85 21.76
C PRO A 53 1.30 40.48 23.06
N SER A 54 0.57 40.28 24.15
CA SER A 54 1.06 40.54 25.51
C SER A 54 2.05 39.45 25.90
N GLU A 55 3.23 39.89 26.30
CA GLU A 55 4.23 39.12 27.01
C GLU A 55 3.61 38.46 28.25
N PHE A 56 3.57 37.13 28.26
CA PHE A 56 3.47 36.34 29.49
C PHE A 56 4.61 35.32 29.45
N GLU A 57 5.68 35.72 30.11
CA GLU A 57 6.79 34.85 30.49
C GLU A 57 6.34 33.81 31.52
N GLU A 58 6.94 32.62 31.35
CA GLU A 58 7.28 31.63 32.36
C GLU A 58 6.17 31.02 33.22
N GLN A 59 5.91 29.74 32.97
CA GLN A 59 6.27 28.65 33.91
C GLN A 59 6.22 27.30 33.18
N VAL A 60 7.37 26.86 32.68
CA VAL A 60 7.56 25.51 32.16
C VAL A 60 7.72 24.59 33.38
N GLU A 61 6.62 23.98 33.79
CA GLU A 61 6.65 22.91 34.77
C GLU A 61 7.39 21.73 34.15
N GLN A 62 8.52 21.40 34.77
CA GLN A 62 9.53 20.46 34.30
C GLN A 62 8.96 19.04 34.32
N VAL A 63 8.26 18.66 33.24
CA VAL A 63 7.87 17.27 33.01
C VAL A 63 9.16 16.47 32.81
N CYS A 64 9.40 15.58 33.76
CA CYS A 64 10.51 14.63 33.75
C CYS A 64 10.48 13.86 32.43
N VAL A 65 11.41 14.17 31.52
CA VAL A 65 11.58 13.44 30.27
C VAL A 65 12.06 12.03 30.63
N PRO A 66 11.32 10.95 30.33
CA PRO A 66 11.84 9.62 30.56
C PRO A 66 13.03 9.41 29.60
N SER A 67 14.14 8.93 30.17
CA SER A 67 15.37 8.57 29.46
C SER A 67 15.08 7.67 28.26
N ALA A 68 15.71 7.96 27.11
CA ALA A 68 15.60 7.22 25.85
C ALA A 68 15.87 5.70 25.97
N ASN A 69 16.55 5.27 27.03
CA ASN A 69 16.80 3.85 27.31
C ASN A 69 15.55 3.06 27.75
N ALA A 70 14.51 3.73 28.27
CA ALA A 70 13.30 3.06 28.74
C ALA A 70 12.39 2.61 27.57
N THR A 71 12.41 3.32 26.45
CA THR A 71 11.57 3.02 25.27
C THR A 71 12.08 1.83 24.47
N GLU A 72 13.41 1.68 24.35
CA GLU A 72 14.02 0.56 23.62
C GLU A 72 13.85 -0.77 24.37
N ASP A 73 14.02 -0.78 25.69
CA ASP A 73 13.84 -1.97 26.53
C ASP A 73 12.39 -2.49 26.49
N VAL A 74 11.40 -1.59 26.43
CA VAL A 74 9.98 -1.97 26.28
C VAL A 74 9.70 -2.56 24.90
N ALA A 75 10.26 -1.98 23.83
CA ALA A 75 10.08 -2.46 22.47
C ALA A 75 10.69 -3.86 22.28
N GLU A 76 11.89 -4.10 22.83
CA GLU A 76 12.56 -5.40 22.75
C GLU A 76 11.81 -6.47 23.56
N LYS A 77 11.35 -6.15 24.78
CA LYS A 77 10.51 -7.07 25.58
C LYS A 77 9.24 -7.45 24.83
N ARG A 78 8.58 -6.48 24.18
CA ARG A 78 7.39 -6.73 23.35
C ARG A 78 7.73 -7.65 22.17
N ARG A 79 8.83 -7.40 21.46
CA ARG A 79 9.29 -8.25 20.36
C ARG A 79 9.50 -9.69 20.84
N ALA A 80 10.24 -9.88 21.93
CA ALA A 80 10.48 -11.20 22.52
C ALA A 80 9.19 -11.92 22.95
N MET A 81 8.19 -11.18 23.45
CA MET A 81 6.88 -11.74 23.78
C MET A 81 6.13 -12.19 22.52
N ILE A 82 6.09 -11.37 21.46
CA ILE A 82 5.39 -11.68 20.21
C ILE A 82 5.99 -12.91 19.54
N LEU A 83 7.32 -13.02 19.52
CA LEU A 83 8.02 -14.16 18.90
C LEU A 83 7.75 -15.50 19.61
N ARG A 84 7.15 -15.51 20.80
CA ARG A 84 6.76 -16.74 21.53
C ARG A 84 5.28 -17.07 21.40
N MET A 85 4.49 -16.23 20.73
CA MET A 85 3.05 -16.44 20.60
C MET A 85 2.72 -17.57 19.65
N GLU A 86 1.74 -18.38 20.00
CA GLU A 86 1.14 -19.34 19.06
C GLU A 86 0.17 -18.62 18.10
N TRP A 87 -0.26 -19.29 17.04
CA TRP A 87 -1.03 -18.67 15.94
C TRP A 87 -2.25 -17.87 16.39
N ASP A 88 -3.09 -18.45 17.26
CA ASP A 88 -4.30 -17.80 17.75
C ASP A 88 -3.99 -16.61 18.67
N GLN A 89 -2.97 -16.74 19.51
CA GLN A 89 -2.49 -15.65 20.37
C GLN A 89 -1.93 -14.49 19.55
N LEU A 90 -1.21 -14.81 18.47
CA LEU A 90 -0.65 -13.81 17.56
C LEU A 90 -1.76 -13.03 16.87
N LYS A 91 -2.82 -13.71 16.44
CA LYS A 91 -3.98 -13.08 15.82
C LYS A 91 -4.70 -12.15 16.79
N GLU A 92 -4.99 -12.62 18.01
CA GLU A 92 -5.62 -11.81 19.06
C GLU A 92 -4.76 -10.59 19.43
N SER A 93 -3.44 -10.78 19.55
CA SER A 93 -2.51 -9.69 19.83
C SER A 93 -2.49 -8.64 18.72
N VAL A 94 -2.67 -9.03 17.45
CA VAL A 94 -2.77 -8.08 16.34
C VAL A 94 -4.07 -7.29 16.44
N GLU A 95 -5.20 -7.95 16.67
CA GLU A 95 -6.53 -7.31 16.79
C GLU A 95 -6.55 -6.21 17.88
N GLY A 96 -5.93 -6.48 19.03
CA GLY A 96 -5.81 -5.54 20.16
C GLY A 96 -4.62 -4.56 20.09
N CYS A 97 -3.80 -4.59 19.05
CA CYS A 97 -2.52 -3.88 19.04
C CYS A 97 -2.68 -2.35 19.07
N VAL A 98 -1.98 -1.66 19.99
CA VAL A 98 -1.92 -0.19 20.08
C VAL A 98 -0.50 0.37 20.01
N ALA A 99 0.45 -0.41 19.48
CA ALA A 99 1.88 -0.12 19.56
C ALA A 99 2.35 1.04 18.66
N CYS A 100 1.56 1.48 17.68
CA CYS A 100 1.92 2.60 16.81
C CYS A 100 0.70 3.46 16.45
N ARG A 101 0.96 4.67 15.96
CA ARG A 101 -0.07 5.67 15.61
C ARG A 101 -1.14 5.21 14.62
N LEU A 102 -0.89 4.15 13.85
CA LEU A 102 -1.89 3.60 12.91
C LEU A 102 -3.10 2.99 13.61
N CYS A 103 -3.00 2.70 14.92
CA CYS A 103 -4.13 2.15 15.68
C CYS A 103 -5.29 3.13 15.85
N SER A 104 -5.04 4.44 15.78
CA SER A 104 -6.07 5.46 15.97
C SER A 104 -6.91 5.70 14.71
N SER A 105 -6.40 5.34 13.53
CA SER A 105 -7.04 5.62 12.24
C SER A 105 -7.67 4.42 11.56
N ARG A 106 -7.42 3.20 12.05
CA ARG A 106 -7.95 1.96 11.46
C ARG A 106 -9.39 1.70 11.89
N THR A 107 -10.14 1.00 11.05
CA THR A 107 -11.42 0.39 11.41
C THR A 107 -11.20 -1.04 11.92
N ARG A 108 -10.40 -1.82 11.18
CA ARG A 108 -10.02 -3.20 11.55
C ARG A 108 -8.55 -3.43 11.24
N THR A 109 -7.93 -4.28 12.03
CA THR A 109 -6.61 -4.81 11.67
C THR A 109 -6.75 -5.86 10.59
N VAL A 110 -5.72 -5.97 9.76
CA VAL A 110 -5.63 -6.97 8.69
C VAL A 110 -4.44 -7.85 8.97
N PHE A 111 -4.70 -8.99 9.60
CA PHE A 111 -3.67 -9.94 10.03
C PHE A 111 -2.95 -10.57 8.84
N GLY A 112 -3.73 -11.10 7.90
CA GLY A 112 -3.30 -11.97 6.81
C GLY A 112 -4.40 -12.99 6.51
N VAL A 113 -4.38 -13.58 5.32
CA VAL A 113 -5.33 -14.64 4.94
C VAL A 113 -4.64 -15.69 4.08
N GLY A 114 -5.01 -16.95 4.29
CA GLY A 114 -4.52 -18.05 3.49
C GLY A 114 -4.33 -19.33 4.29
N ASP A 115 -3.54 -20.23 3.73
CA ASP A 115 -3.15 -21.49 4.37
C ASP A 115 -2.03 -21.22 5.41
N PRO A 116 -2.23 -21.53 6.71
CA PRO A 116 -1.19 -21.36 7.72
C PRO A 116 0.05 -22.25 7.51
N ASN A 117 -0.01 -23.25 6.62
CA ASN A 117 1.13 -24.10 6.24
C ASN A 117 1.53 -23.88 4.76
N ALA A 118 1.29 -22.68 4.22
CA ALA A 118 1.56 -22.37 2.82
C ALA A 118 3.07 -22.41 2.49
N ASP A 119 3.42 -23.04 1.35
CA ASP A 119 4.77 -22.93 0.80
C ASP A 119 5.04 -21.54 0.22
N TRP A 120 4.00 -20.81 -0.16
CA TRP A 120 4.08 -19.47 -0.74
C TRP A 120 3.58 -18.39 0.22
N LEU A 121 4.44 -17.44 0.55
CA LEU A 121 4.07 -16.23 1.29
C LEU A 121 4.16 -14.99 0.39
N TYR A 122 3.06 -14.29 0.22
CA TYR A 122 3.02 -12.99 -0.46
C TYR A 122 2.94 -11.87 0.56
N VAL A 123 3.84 -10.89 0.46
CA VAL A 123 3.92 -9.77 1.40
C VAL A 123 3.74 -8.46 0.67
N GLY A 124 2.67 -7.73 0.99
CA GLY A 124 2.40 -6.38 0.52
C GLY A 124 2.83 -5.29 1.50
N GLU A 125 2.47 -4.04 1.18
CA GLU A 125 2.80 -2.87 1.99
C GLU A 125 1.92 -2.76 3.24
N GLY A 126 0.61 -2.64 3.05
CA GLY A 126 -0.35 -2.34 4.11
C GLY A 126 -1.78 -2.38 3.60
N PRO A 127 -2.78 -2.32 4.50
CA PRO A 127 -4.19 -2.34 4.15
C PRO A 127 -4.61 -1.05 3.42
N GLY A 128 -5.45 -1.20 2.40
CA GLY A 128 -6.20 -0.10 1.79
C GLY A 128 -7.56 0.11 2.48
N ALA A 129 -8.39 0.97 1.87
CA ALA A 129 -9.69 1.33 2.44
C ALA A 129 -10.67 0.14 2.54
N GLN A 130 -10.68 -0.75 1.56
CA GLN A 130 -11.58 -1.90 1.56
C GLN A 130 -11.07 -2.99 2.50
N GLU A 131 -9.75 -3.17 2.55
CA GLU A 131 -9.08 -4.10 3.46
C GLU A 131 -9.34 -3.70 4.92
N ASP A 132 -9.23 -2.42 5.25
CA ASP A 132 -9.53 -1.88 6.59
C ASP A 132 -11.00 -2.07 7.00
N ALA A 133 -11.93 -1.95 6.06
CA ALA A 133 -13.35 -2.15 6.33
C ALA A 133 -13.70 -3.63 6.55
N LEU A 134 -13.09 -4.54 5.79
CA LEU A 134 -13.40 -5.97 5.84
C LEU A 134 -12.55 -6.74 6.87
N GLY A 135 -11.31 -6.32 7.11
CA GLY A 135 -10.32 -7.05 7.92
C GLY A 135 -9.49 -8.06 7.12
N GLU A 136 -9.59 -8.06 5.79
CA GLU A 136 -8.92 -9.02 4.91
C GLU A 136 -7.94 -8.32 3.95
N PRO A 137 -6.75 -8.90 3.68
CA PRO A 137 -5.77 -8.25 2.82
C PRO A 137 -6.12 -8.45 1.34
N PHE A 138 -5.80 -7.45 0.51
CA PHE A 138 -5.94 -7.55 -0.94
C PHE A 138 -7.36 -7.96 -1.38
N VAL A 139 -8.37 -7.20 -0.96
CA VAL A 139 -9.79 -7.39 -1.36
C VAL A 139 -10.24 -6.37 -2.41
N GLY A 140 -9.51 -5.26 -2.55
CA GLY A 140 -9.77 -4.24 -3.57
C GLY A 140 -9.35 -4.62 -4.99
N GLN A 141 -9.29 -3.63 -5.88
CA GLN A 141 -8.88 -3.84 -7.29
C GLN A 141 -7.46 -4.40 -7.42
N ALA A 142 -6.54 -3.94 -6.56
CA ALA A 142 -5.20 -4.49 -6.47
C ALA A 142 -5.22 -5.97 -6.06
N GLY A 143 -6.14 -6.35 -5.18
CA GLY A 143 -6.35 -7.72 -4.75
C GLY A 143 -6.89 -8.64 -5.83
N LYS A 144 -7.89 -8.17 -6.59
CA LYS A 144 -8.40 -8.91 -7.76
C LYS A 144 -7.31 -9.16 -8.80
N LEU A 145 -6.43 -8.19 -9.01
CA LEU A 145 -5.27 -8.39 -9.88
C LEU A 145 -4.29 -9.41 -9.31
N LEU A 146 -4.03 -9.38 -7.99
CA LEU A 146 -3.20 -10.40 -7.33
C LEU A 146 -3.81 -11.79 -7.49
N ASP A 147 -5.12 -11.95 -7.31
CA ASP A 147 -5.79 -13.24 -7.49
C ASP A 147 -5.64 -13.76 -8.93
N ASN A 148 -5.74 -12.88 -9.93
CA ASN A 148 -5.49 -13.25 -11.33
C ASN A 148 -4.02 -13.61 -11.58
N MET A 149 -3.08 -12.92 -10.94
CA MET A 149 -1.64 -13.23 -11.01
C MET A 149 -1.34 -14.62 -10.42
N LEU A 150 -1.92 -14.93 -9.27
CA LEU A 150 -1.82 -16.26 -8.64
C LEU A 150 -2.39 -17.35 -9.56
N MET A 151 -3.59 -17.12 -10.09
CA MET A 151 -4.25 -18.07 -10.98
C MET A 151 -3.43 -18.37 -12.23
N ALA A 152 -2.77 -17.36 -12.79
CA ALA A 152 -1.94 -17.50 -13.99
C ALA A 152 -0.72 -18.41 -13.79
N ILE A 153 -0.25 -18.58 -12.55
CA ILE A 153 0.82 -19.54 -12.20
C ILE A 153 0.30 -20.80 -11.49
N GLY A 154 -1.01 -21.05 -11.56
CA GLY A 154 -1.65 -22.25 -11.01
C GLY A 154 -1.88 -22.22 -9.49
N LEU A 155 -1.77 -21.06 -8.86
CA LEU A 155 -2.02 -20.86 -7.44
C LEU A 155 -3.41 -20.30 -7.18
N LYS A 156 -3.91 -20.49 -5.96
CA LYS A 156 -5.19 -19.92 -5.52
C LYS A 156 -5.08 -19.49 -4.06
N ARG A 157 -5.65 -18.32 -3.75
CA ARG A 157 -5.77 -17.84 -2.36
C ARG A 157 -6.41 -18.92 -1.48
N GLY A 158 -5.82 -19.17 -0.31
CA GLY A 158 -6.29 -20.19 0.63
C GLY A 158 -5.88 -21.62 0.30
N ARG A 159 -5.11 -21.86 -0.77
CA ARG A 159 -4.54 -23.17 -1.10
C ARG A 159 -3.06 -23.03 -1.39
N ASP A 160 -2.20 -23.47 -0.47
CA ASP A 160 -0.74 -23.35 -0.55
C ASP A 160 -0.23 -21.90 -0.67
N VAL A 161 -1.05 -20.92 -0.29
CA VAL A 161 -0.71 -19.49 -0.36
C VAL A 161 -1.20 -18.78 0.90
N PHE A 162 -0.31 -18.02 1.52
CA PHE A 162 -0.61 -17.04 2.56
C PHE A 162 -0.29 -15.63 2.08
N ILE A 163 -1.17 -14.68 2.38
CA ILE A 163 -1.03 -13.27 1.97
C ILE A 163 -1.04 -12.41 3.23
N ALA A 164 0.01 -11.61 3.40
CA ALA A 164 0.20 -10.69 4.51
C ALA A 164 0.69 -9.33 4.02
N ASN A 165 0.83 -8.38 4.94
CA ASN A 165 1.43 -7.06 4.70
C ASN A 165 2.48 -6.76 5.77
N ILE A 166 3.39 -5.82 5.46
CA ILE A 166 4.35 -5.27 6.42
C ILE A 166 3.63 -4.65 7.63
N VAL A 167 2.70 -3.73 7.39
CA VAL A 167 1.85 -3.17 8.46
C VAL A 167 0.47 -3.82 8.47
N LYS A 168 -0.10 -4.02 9.66
CA LYS A 168 -1.44 -4.63 9.84
C LYS A 168 -2.58 -3.61 9.94
N CYS A 169 -2.27 -2.32 9.87
CA CYS A 169 -3.22 -1.22 10.03
C CYS A 169 -3.12 -0.28 8.83
N ARG A 170 -4.25 0.26 8.37
CA ARG A 170 -4.29 1.19 7.24
C ARG A 170 -3.65 2.53 7.58
N PRO A 171 -2.64 2.99 6.82
CA PRO A 171 -2.13 4.35 6.92
C PRO A 171 -3.16 5.40 6.47
N PRO A 172 -3.26 6.56 7.17
CA PRO A 172 -4.16 7.64 6.78
C PRO A 172 -3.95 8.07 5.32
N GLY A 173 -5.03 8.17 4.55
CA GLY A 173 -4.95 8.53 3.13
C GLY A 173 -4.28 7.48 2.22
N ASN A 174 -4.07 6.26 2.70
CA ASN A 174 -3.31 5.20 1.98
C ASN A 174 -1.90 5.65 1.58
N ARG A 175 -1.26 6.49 2.42
CA ARG A 175 0.17 6.80 2.26
C ARG A 175 1.03 5.56 2.51
N GLU A 176 2.27 5.61 2.06
CA GLU A 176 3.26 4.61 2.47
C GLU A 176 3.44 4.65 4.00
N PRO A 177 3.54 3.49 4.67
CA PRO A 177 3.86 3.45 6.08
C PRO A 177 5.28 3.97 6.30
N SER A 178 5.45 4.66 7.42
CA SER A 178 6.76 5.15 7.86
C SER A 178 7.60 4.01 8.44
N ASP A 179 8.91 4.24 8.54
CA ASP A 179 9.85 3.23 9.03
C ASP A 179 9.57 2.84 10.48
N ASP A 180 9.19 3.82 11.32
CA ASP A 180 8.77 3.56 12.71
C ASP A 180 7.51 2.67 12.76
N GLU A 181 6.52 2.94 11.90
CA GLU A 181 5.29 2.14 11.84
C GLU A 181 5.57 0.72 11.36
N ALA A 182 6.46 0.56 10.39
CA ALA A 182 6.88 -0.74 9.88
C ALA A 182 7.67 -1.54 10.93
N GLN A 183 8.65 -0.91 11.58
CA GLN A 183 9.44 -1.53 12.66
C GLN A 183 8.57 -1.95 13.85
N CYS A 184 7.59 -1.13 14.25
CA CYS A 184 6.67 -1.53 15.32
C CYS A 184 5.83 -2.78 14.96
N CYS A 185 5.52 -2.97 13.67
CA CYS A 185 4.70 -4.07 13.17
C CYS A 185 5.51 -5.30 12.75
N GLU A 186 6.80 -5.15 12.47
CA GLU A 186 7.73 -6.20 12.02
C GLU A 186 7.65 -7.48 12.86
N PRO A 187 7.60 -7.45 14.21
CA PRO A 187 7.58 -8.66 15.01
C PRO A 187 6.41 -9.59 14.69
N TYR A 188 5.27 -9.04 14.28
CA TYR A 188 4.11 -9.84 13.89
C TYR A 188 4.35 -10.57 12.56
N LEU A 189 4.96 -9.90 11.58
CA LEU A 189 5.28 -10.54 10.31
C LEU A 189 6.39 -11.58 10.49
N ALA A 190 7.42 -11.27 11.27
CA ALA A 190 8.49 -12.22 11.59
C ALA A 190 7.92 -13.49 12.23
N ARG A 191 7.04 -13.35 13.23
CA ARG A 191 6.38 -14.51 13.85
C ARG A 191 5.45 -15.25 12.89
N GLN A 192 4.75 -14.55 11.99
CA GLN A 192 3.98 -15.20 10.93
C GLN A 192 4.87 -16.04 10.01
N ILE A 193 6.02 -15.53 9.59
CA ILE A 193 6.99 -16.25 8.75
C ILE A 193 7.50 -17.50 9.49
N GLU A 194 7.85 -17.37 10.77
CA GLU A 194 8.35 -18.48 11.60
C GLU A 194 7.31 -19.59 11.79
N LEU A 195 6.03 -19.22 11.96
CA LEU A 195 4.94 -20.17 12.13
C LEU A 195 4.55 -20.85 10.82
N ILE A 196 4.48 -20.10 9.71
CA ILE A 196 4.11 -20.62 8.39
C ILE A 196 5.23 -21.47 7.78
N LYS A 197 6.49 -21.09 7.99
CA LYS A 197 7.68 -21.68 7.39
C LYS A 197 7.57 -21.79 5.86
N PRO A 198 7.30 -20.68 5.15
CA PRO A 198 7.14 -20.72 3.70
C PRO A 198 8.46 -21.10 3.02
N ARG A 199 8.37 -21.78 1.89
CA ARG A 199 9.53 -22.12 1.05
C ARG A 199 9.97 -20.95 0.19
N LEU A 200 9.06 -20.03 -0.14
CA LEU A 200 9.34 -18.86 -0.97
C LEU A 200 8.49 -17.67 -0.53
N ILE A 201 9.12 -16.51 -0.43
CA ILE A 201 8.46 -15.23 -0.17
C ILE A 201 8.44 -14.40 -1.46
N VAL A 202 7.28 -13.85 -1.80
CA VAL A 202 7.12 -12.88 -2.89
C VAL A 202 6.80 -11.50 -2.31
N ALA A 203 7.78 -10.59 -2.38
CA ALA A 203 7.65 -9.22 -1.90
C ALA A 203 7.00 -8.34 -2.99
N LEU A 204 5.82 -7.80 -2.68
CA LEU A 204 5.03 -6.97 -3.58
C LEU A 204 5.33 -5.49 -3.35
N GLY A 205 6.19 -4.91 -4.18
CA GLY A 205 6.50 -3.47 -4.15
C GLY A 205 7.64 -3.07 -3.22
N LYS A 206 7.94 -1.76 -3.22
CA LYS A 206 9.13 -1.18 -2.57
C LYS A 206 9.13 -1.40 -1.07
N THR A 207 8.01 -1.12 -0.41
CA THR A 207 7.90 -1.22 1.04
C THR A 207 8.11 -2.65 1.54
N ALA A 208 7.53 -3.64 0.87
CA ALA A 208 7.74 -5.04 1.20
C ALA A 208 9.21 -5.47 1.00
N ALA A 209 9.80 -5.11 -0.14
CA ALA A 209 11.18 -5.44 -0.44
C ALA A 209 12.17 -4.79 0.54
N ARG A 210 11.95 -3.50 0.88
CA ARG A 210 12.79 -2.75 1.82
C ARG A 210 12.78 -3.36 3.21
N ASN A 211 11.59 -3.70 3.72
CA ASN A 211 11.46 -4.25 5.07
C ASN A 211 11.97 -5.69 5.18
N LEU A 212 11.73 -6.53 4.16
CA LEU A 212 12.20 -7.92 4.17
C LEU A 212 13.71 -8.04 3.92
N LEU A 213 14.26 -7.23 3.01
CA LEU A 213 15.67 -7.33 2.61
C LEU A 213 16.58 -6.31 3.30
N ASN A 214 16.02 -5.46 4.17
CA ASN A 214 16.73 -4.37 4.83
C ASN A 214 17.57 -3.52 3.85
N THR A 215 16.95 -3.06 2.76
CA THR A 215 17.64 -2.36 1.67
C THR A 215 16.83 -1.21 1.08
N ASP A 216 17.51 -0.12 0.71
CA ASP A 216 16.91 1.02 0.01
C ASP A 216 17.00 0.93 -1.53
N ALA A 217 17.44 -0.23 -2.05
CA ALA A 217 17.57 -0.44 -3.48
C ALA A 217 16.23 -0.28 -4.23
N SER A 218 16.32 0.19 -5.47
CA SER A 218 15.13 0.35 -6.33
C SER A 218 14.50 -1.01 -6.67
N ILE A 219 13.19 -1.04 -6.91
CA ILE A 219 12.51 -2.26 -7.40
C ILE A 219 13.13 -2.75 -8.71
N GLY A 220 13.53 -1.84 -9.59
CA GLY A 220 14.16 -2.21 -10.87
C GLY A 220 15.45 -3.02 -10.70
N SER A 221 16.25 -2.72 -9.68
CA SER A 221 17.52 -3.41 -9.42
C SER A 221 17.38 -4.71 -8.63
N LEU A 222 16.26 -4.87 -7.90
CA LEU A 222 15.97 -6.05 -7.09
C LEU A 222 15.23 -7.15 -7.86
N ARG A 223 14.39 -6.79 -8.83
CA ARG A 223 13.63 -7.76 -9.64
C ARG A 223 14.54 -8.68 -10.45
N GLY A 224 14.01 -9.85 -10.81
CA GLY A 224 14.71 -10.86 -11.62
C GLY A 224 15.92 -11.50 -10.93
N LYS A 225 16.06 -11.34 -9.62
CA LYS A 225 17.13 -11.91 -8.80
C LYS A 225 16.52 -12.66 -7.62
N LEU A 226 17.24 -13.67 -7.14
CA LEU A 226 16.90 -14.39 -5.93
C LEU A 226 17.58 -13.71 -4.75
N HIS A 227 16.81 -13.30 -3.75
CA HIS A 227 17.29 -12.76 -2.48
C HIS A 227 16.97 -13.76 -1.37
N GLN A 228 17.34 -13.41 -0.14
CA GLN A 228 17.05 -14.24 1.03
C GLN A 228 16.62 -13.36 2.21
N HIS A 229 15.71 -13.92 3.01
CA HIS A 229 15.30 -13.40 4.31
C HIS A 229 15.32 -14.56 5.29
N GLU A 230 16.22 -14.53 6.26
CA GLU A 230 16.37 -15.60 7.28
C GLU A 230 16.51 -17.01 6.67
N GLY A 231 17.23 -17.13 5.55
CA GLY A 231 17.43 -18.38 4.83
C GLY A 231 16.28 -18.77 3.89
N ILE A 232 15.15 -18.07 3.92
CA ILE A 232 14.03 -18.26 3.00
C ILE A 232 14.27 -17.46 1.72
N PRO A 233 14.21 -18.08 0.53
CA PRO A 233 14.31 -17.36 -0.74
C PRO A 233 13.22 -16.28 -0.89
N VAL A 234 13.61 -15.11 -1.41
CA VAL A 234 12.73 -13.96 -1.63
C VAL A 234 12.82 -13.50 -3.08
N ILE A 235 11.67 -13.31 -3.71
CA ILE A 235 11.55 -12.71 -5.05
C ILE A 235 10.77 -11.41 -4.93
N VAL A 236 11.31 -10.36 -5.53
CA VAL A 236 10.70 -9.04 -5.53
C VAL A 236 9.96 -8.83 -6.84
N THR A 237 8.75 -8.29 -6.79
CA THR A 237 7.99 -7.83 -7.96
C THR A 237 7.26 -6.52 -7.69
N TYR A 238 6.57 -5.99 -8.69
CA TYR A 238 5.77 -4.78 -8.56
C TYR A 238 4.50 -5.02 -7.74
N HIS A 239 4.12 -4.03 -6.94
CA HIS A 239 2.85 -4.06 -6.23
C HIS A 239 1.66 -4.04 -7.22
N PRO A 240 0.59 -4.83 -7.03
CA PRO A 240 -0.55 -4.85 -7.95
C PRO A 240 -1.19 -3.47 -8.17
N ALA A 241 -1.24 -2.62 -7.14
CA ALA A 241 -1.73 -1.24 -7.28
C ALA A 241 -0.89 -0.39 -8.26
N TYR A 242 0.43 -0.62 -8.33
CA TYR A 242 1.29 0.03 -9.31
C TYR A 242 1.00 -0.47 -10.73
N LEU A 243 0.79 -1.78 -10.90
CA LEU A 243 0.45 -2.38 -12.19
C LEU A 243 -0.88 -1.91 -12.77
N LEU A 244 -1.83 -1.51 -11.92
CA LEU A 244 -3.09 -0.90 -12.35
C LEU A 244 -2.91 0.51 -12.90
N ARG A 245 -1.91 1.25 -12.42
CA ARG A 245 -1.57 2.61 -12.91
C ARG A 245 -0.59 2.59 -14.08
N THR A 246 0.26 1.56 -14.15
CA THR A 246 1.32 1.42 -15.16
C THR A 246 1.21 0.06 -15.85
N LEU A 247 0.30 -0.02 -16.84
CA LEU A 247 -0.06 -1.27 -17.50
C LEU A 247 1.13 -1.94 -18.20
N VAL A 248 2.07 -1.16 -18.76
CA VAL A 248 3.28 -1.68 -19.43
C VAL A 248 4.20 -2.47 -18.48
N ALA A 249 4.11 -2.23 -17.17
CA ALA A 249 4.90 -2.97 -16.19
C ALA A 249 4.36 -4.39 -15.91
N LYS A 250 3.15 -4.73 -16.41
CA LYS A 250 2.57 -6.07 -16.23
C LYS A 250 3.40 -7.17 -16.88
N ALA A 251 4.03 -6.91 -18.03
CA ALA A 251 4.92 -7.88 -18.68
C ALA A 251 6.11 -8.24 -17.77
N LYS A 252 6.71 -7.23 -17.13
CA LYS A 252 7.79 -7.41 -16.16
C LYS A 252 7.34 -8.19 -14.92
N ALA A 253 6.16 -7.88 -14.39
CA ALA A 253 5.61 -8.65 -13.27
C ALA A 253 5.34 -10.11 -13.64
N TRP A 254 4.88 -10.37 -14.87
CA TRP A 254 4.71 -11.73 -15.38
C TRP A 254 6.03 -12.50 -15.45
N GLU A 255 7.11 -11.87 -15.92
CA GLU A 255 8.45 -12.47 -15.90
C GLU A 255 8.88 -12.87 -14.48
N ASP A 256 8.60 -12.02 -13.48
CA ASP A 256 8.92 -12.32 -12.07
C ASP A 256 8.10 -13.51 -11.54
N LEU A 257 6.82 -13.62 -11.93
CA LEU A 257 5.96 -14.74 -11.53
C LEU A 257 6.43 -16.06 -12.16
N CYS A 258 6.81 -16.05 -13.44
CA CYS A 258 7.42 -17.20 -14.09
C CYS A 258 8.77 -17.58 -13.46
N PHE A 259 9.56 -16.60 -13.04
CA PHE A 259 10.78 -16.84 -12.29
C PHE A 259 10.47 -17.50 -10.94
N ALA A 260 9.51 -16.95 -10.18
CA ALA A 260 9.07 -17.51 -8.91
C ALA A 260 8.53 -18.94 -9.02
N GLN A 261 7.74 -19.23 -10.06
CA GLN A 261 7.25 -20.58 -10.34
C GLN A 261 8.39 -21.57 -10.58
N ARG A 262 9.38 -21.20 -11.40
CA ARG A 262 10.58 -22.05 -11.64
C ARG A 262 11.40 -22.25 -10.37
N THR A 263 11.59 -21.20 -9.58
CA THR A 263 12.27 -21.29 -8.29
C THR A 263 11.55 -22.24 -7.35
N MET A 264 10.22 -22.13 -7.21
CA MET A 264 9.47 -23.04 -6.36
C MET A 264 9.54 -24.49 -6.85
N GLN A 265 9.48 -24.73 -8.16
CA GLN A 265 9.63 -26.07 -8.71
C GLN A 265 11.00 -26.67 -8.36
N ALA A 266 12.07 -25.89 -8.46
CA ALA A 266 13.41 -26.32 -8.06
C ALA A 266 13.49 -26.58 -6.56
N LEU A 267 12.84 -25.76 -5.73
CA LEU A 267 12.78 -25.97 -4.28
C LEU A 267 12.02 -27.25 -3.94
N LYS A 268 10.89 -27.53 -4.59
CA LYS A 268 10.02 -28.71 -4.35
C LYS A 268 10.56 -30.02 -4.94
N ALA A 269 11.58 -29.98 -5.79
CA ALA A 269 12.17 -31.18 -6.35
C ALA A 269 12.78 -32.04 -5.22
N PRO A 270 12.52 -33.36 -5.18
CA PRO A 270 13.20 -34.24 -4.24
C PRO A 270 14.71 -34.26 -4.58
N GLU A 271 15.55 -34.22 -3.53
CA GLU A 271 16.99 -34.48 -3.63
C GLU A 271 17.28 -35.90 -4.14
#